data_AF-A0A8H3X1A3-F1
#
_entry.id   AF-A0A8H3X1A3-F1
#
_cell.length_a   1.000
_cell.length_b   1.000
_cell.length_c   1.000
_cell.angle_alpha   90.00
_cell.angle_beta   90.00
_cell.angle_gamma   90.00
#
_symmetry.space_group_name_H-M   'P 1'
#
loop_
_entity.id
_entity.type
_entity.pdbx_description
1 polymer ?
#
loop_
_entity_poly.entity_id
_entity_poly.type
_entity_poly.pdbx_seq_one_letter_code
_entity_poly.pdbx_strand_id
1 'polypeptide(L)'
;MPMEKYFRIPKTRQRELTNCIPTSLDTYLPPHIRDKIATLDVSETDKIKSEQQIRLQRQLQGLLNRLSESNIENIIMSIKELYDKHIRHDVISTLTKLVLNMISSKTVLLDQFVILYAAFVAALYKTIGIDFCANFVQALVEEFEGFHSQFNRSKDTKDIDYNGGKECINLVVLISELYNFRVVSCILIYDIIRVFVIDLTDLNVELLLKIIRNSGYQLKQDDPSSLKEIIQQVQIEINKKDPNSFGSRTKFMIETIMKLKNNRLKQQSLVINTECILRMKKFLANLGKKIHVQAIEALKVSLDDIRSIDTKGMLMFLFSLHNHYLTFFTLKGKWWLVGSSWTANMTDNQSTSIARHPAVSEVLLNLAKQQKMNTDVRRSIFVVLMSSEDYIDAFERLLKLGLKEVQAREIPRVLLHCCGNENTHNPYYSLIAQRLCDYDHSFKVTFKYCLWDFLRECGESDVGGIMLKSMPVTNTPEKISLRRIVNLTKLFAWLIVNEGLSVISLKTVTFTKLQSQSRLFFQLFFSNIILTQNTNKRNPQLLAKIFINAVHDPTLAQGIMFFLHHFVKAGDILEEEEKDIVEWGCDVIKKVIRRSLSTEKIL
;
A
#
# COMPACT_ATOMS: atom_id res chain seq x y z
N MET A 1 41.28 20.83 -34.88
CA MET A 1 42.30 19.81 -35.15
C MET A 1 42.84 19.29 -33.82
N PRO A 2 42.74 17.97 -33.56
CA PRO A 2 43.13 17.36 -32.30
C PRO A 2 44.58 16.83 -32.32
N MET A 3 45.22 16.77 -31.16
CA MET A 3 46.48 16.06 -30.93
C MET A 3 46.19 14.72 -30.24
N GLU A 4 46.61 13.66 -30.92
CA GLU A 4 46.59 12.26 -30.51
C GLU A 4 47.77 11.87 -29.59
N LYS A 5 47.63 10.66 -29.02
CA LYS A 5 48.64 9.67 -28.55
C LYS A 5 48.81 9.62 -27.02
N TYR A 6 48.71 8.48 -26.33
CA TYR A 6 49.15 7.12 -26.66
C TYR A 6 48.29 6.05 -25.95
N PHE A 7 47.92 4.95 -26.63
CA PHE A 7 48.43 3.58 -26.39
C PHE A 7 47.82 2.57 -27.40
N ARG A 8 48.69 1.72 -27.97
CA ARG A 8 48.42 0.73 -29.04
C ARG A 8 48.21 -0.67 -28.45
N ILE A 9 47.31 -1.47 -29.07
CA ILE A 9 47.31 -2.94 -29.05
C ILE A 9 47.03 -3.42 -30.50
N PRO A 10 47.70 -4.47 -31.04
CA PRO A 10 47.78 -4.73 -32.48
C PRO A 10 46.65 -5.61 -33.06
N LYS A 11 46.53 -5.48 -34.39
CA LYS A 11 45.55 -6.06 -35.32
C LYS A 11 45.87 -7.49 -35.75
N THR A 12 44.82 -8.25 -36.07
CA THR A 12 44.70 -9.18 -37.22
C THR A 12 43.23 -9.61 -37.34
N ARG A 13 42.58 -9.82 -38.48
CA ARG A 13 42.74 -9.48 -39.90
C ARG A 13 41.36 -9.79 -40.52
N GLN A 14 40.63 -8.79 -41.02
CA GLN A 14 39.45 -8.99 -41.90
C GLN A 14 39.92 -9.12 -43.35
N ARG A 15 39.33 -10.06 -44.10
CA ARG A 15 39.02 -10.03 -45.54
C ARG A 15 37.96 -11.11 -45.78
N GLU A 16 36.71 -10.70 -46.02
CA GLU A 16 36.06 -10.64 -47.35
C GLU A 16 35.65 -12.03 -47.87
N LEU A 17 34.34 -12.24 -48.06
CA LEU A 17 33.76 -12.66 -49.34
C LEU A 17 32.22 -12.69 -49.27
N THR A 18 31.64 -12.00 -50.23
CA THR A 18 30.23 -11.85 -50.59
C THR A 18 29.61 -13.11 -51.21
N ASN A 19 28.30 -13.25 -51.02
CA ASN A 19 27.29 -13.93 -51.86
C ASN A 19 27.41 -15.44 -52.13
N CYS A 20 26.37 -16.20 -51.73
CA CYS A 20 25.45 -16.91 -52.63
C CYS A 20 24.37 -17.65 -51.81
N ILE A 21 23.09 -17.37 -52.11
CA ILE A 21 21.95 -18.21 -51.74
C ILE A 21 21.87 -19.34 -52.79
N PRO A 22 21.57 -20.59 -52.37
CA PRO A 22 20.55 -21.32 -53.12
C PRO A 22 19.48 -21.90 -52.19
N THR A 23 18.24 -21.68 -52.62
CA THR A 23 17.01 -22.26 -52.10
C THR A 23 16.90 -23.77 -52.38
N SER A 24 16.43 -24.48 -51.35
CA SER A 24 15.62 -25.73 -51.32
C SER A 24 16.16 -27.03 -51.91
N LEU A 25 16.28 -28.06 -51.05
CA LEU A 25 15.70 -29.39 -51.24
C LEU A 25 15.62 -30.17 -49.91
N ASP A 26 14.43 -30.72 -49.66
CA ASP A 26 14.03 -31.48 -48.47
C ASP A 26 15.01 -32.58 -48.07
N THR A 27 15.50 -32.53 -46.83
CA THR A 27 16.13 -33.68 -46.16
C THR A 27 15.39 -33.93 -44.84
N TYR A 28 14.69 -35.06 -44.74
CA TYR A 28 13.95 -35.47 -43.55
C TYR A 28 14.90 -35.67 -42.37
N LEU A 29 14.75 -34.85 -41.32
CA LEU A 29 15.49 -34.98 -40.07
C LEU A 29 14.77 -35.95 -39.12
N PRO A 30 15.42 -37.03 -38.62
CA PRO A 30 14.80 -37.98 -37.70
C PRO A 30 14.34 -37.35 -36.37
N PRO A 31 13.25 -37.86 -35.75
CA PRO A 31 12.62 -37.23 -34.57
C PRO A 31 13.58 -37.01 -33.39
N HIS A 32 14.45 -37.98 -33.12
CA HIS A 32 15.43 -37.90 -32.02
C HIS A 32 16.50 -36.81 -32.21
N ILE A 33 16.74 -36.34 -33.43
CA ILE A 33 17.66 -35.25 -33.73
C ILE A 33 16.92 -33.91 -33.67
N ARG A 34 15.62 -33.89 -34.00
CA ARG A 34 14.73 -32.72 -33.85
C ARG A 34 14.53 -32.33 -32.38
N ASP A 35 14.35 -33.33 -31.51
CA ASP A 35 14.27 -33.10 -30.06
C ASP A 35 15.61 -32.63 -29.47
N LYS A 36 16.74 -33.09 -30.03
CA LYS A 36 18.07 -32.60 -29.62
C LYS A 36 18.32 -31.17 -30.11
N ILE A 37 17.95 -30.81 -31.33
CA ILE A 37 18.12 -29.45 -31.86
C ILE A 37 17.18 -28.46 -31.16
N ALA A 38 15.94 -28.85 -30.84
CA ALA A 38 15.03 -28.03 -30.03
C ALA A 38 15.48 -27.86 -28.57
N THR A 39 16.41 -28.71 -28.09
CA THR A 39 16.94 -28.66 -26.73
C THR A 39 18.37 -28.15 -26.63
N LEU A 40 18.99 -27.74 -27.74
CA LEU A 40 20.38 -27.25 -27.80
C LEU A 40 20.49 -25.71 -27.62
N ASP A 41 19.40 -24.94 -27.79
CA ASP A 41 19.36 -23.48 -27.56
C ASP A 41 18.62 -23.08 -26.26
N VAL A 42 18.39 -24.04 -25.35
CA VAL A 42 17.82 -23.76 -24.03
C VAL A 42 18.90 -24.00 -23.00
N SER A 43 19.39 -22.90 -22.41
CA SER A 43 20.38 -22.90 -21.33
C SER A 43 20.02 -23.96 -20.28
N GLU A 44 20.99 -24.72 -19.74
CA GLU A 44 20.73 -25.74 -18.70
C GLU A 44 19.92 -25.16 -17.51
N THR A 45 20.06 -23.86 -17.27
CA THR A 45 19.30 -23.08 -16.30
C THR A 45 17.79 -23.01 -16.58
N ASP A 46 17.35 -22.95 -17.84
CA ASP A 46 15.92 -22.86 -18.20
C ASP A 46 15.24 -24.22 -18.10
N LYS A 47 15.96 -25.31 -18.37
CA LYS A 47 15.47 -26.68 -18.13
C LYS A 47 15.22 -26.91 -16.63
N ILE A 48 16.16 -26.52 -15.77
CA ILE A 48 16.02 -26.62 -14.30
C ILE A 48 14.85 -25.77 -13.77
N LYS A 49 14.69 -24.53 -14.26
CA LYS A 49 13.55 -23.66 -13.91
C LYS A 49 12.21 -24.29 -14.31
N SER A 50 12.13 -24.85 -15.52
CA SER A 50 10.91 -25.51 -16.00
C SER A 50 10.55 -26.75 -15.16
N GLU A 51 11.55 -27.53 -14.74
CA GLU A 51 11.31 -28.71 -13.91
C GLU A 51 10.86 -28.34 -12.49
N GLN A 52 11.45 -27.31 -11.89
CA GLN A 52 11.03 -26.77 -10.60
C GLN A 52 9.58 -26.25 -10.65
N GLN A 53 9.21 -25.57 -11.74
CA GLN A 53 7.85 -25.07 -11.94
C GLN A 53 6.82 -26.20 -12.10
N ILE A 54 7.16 -27.26 -12.83
CA ILE A 54 6.31 -28.46 -12.97
C ILE A 54 6.13 -29.17 -11.62
N ARG A 55 7.19 -29.27 -10.82
CA ARG A 55 7.13 -29.84 -9.46
C ARG A 55 6.23 -29.00 -8.54
N LEU A 56 6.37 -27.68 -8.57
CA LEU A 56 5.52 -26.74 -7.83
C LEU A 56 4.05 -26.89 -8.24
N GLN A 57 3.76 -26.96 -9.54
CA GLN A 57 2.40 -27.15 -10.05
C GLN A 57 1.79 -28.47 -9.55
N ARG A 58 2.53 -29.58 -9.56
CA ARG A 58 2.05 -30.87 -9.04
C ARG A 58 1.76 -30.82 -7.54
N GLN A 59 2.61 -30.15 -6.76
CA GLN A 59 2.41 -29.98 -5.32
C GLN A 59 1.16 -29.14 -5.01
N LEU A 60 1.02 -27.97 -5.66
CA LEU A 60 -0.14 -27.10 -5.50
C LEU A 60 -1.43 -27.80 -5.97
N GLN A 61 -1.39 -28.53 -7.09
CA GLN A 61 -2.54 -29.30 -7.56
C GLN A 61 -2.94 -30.40 -6.56
N GLY A 62 -1.96 -31.10 -5.98
CA GLY A 62 -2.22 -32.12 -4.96
C GLY A 62 -2.89 -31.56 -3.70
N LEU A 63 -2.51 -30.34 -3.30
CA LEU A 63 -3.15 -29.62 -2.19
C LEU A 63 -4.59 -29.20 -2.52
N LEU A 64 -4.81 -28.63 -3.71
CA LEU A 64 -6.15 -28.18 -4.12
C LEU A 64 -7.13 -29.34 -4.34
N ASN A 65 -6.67 -30.46 -4.89
CA ASN A 65 -7.50 -31.66 -5.07
C ASN A 65 -7.98 -32.26 -3.73
N ARG A 66 -7.27 -31.96 -2.63
CA ARG A 66 -7.63 -32.38 -1.28
C ARG A 66 -8.43 -31.33 -0.52
N LEU A 67 -8.68 -30.16 -1.10
CA LEU A 67 -9.33 -29.04 -0.42
C LEU A 67 -10.74 -29.41 0.05
N SER A 68 -10.98 -29.28 1.35
CA SER A 68 -12.27 -29.48 1.99
C SER A 68 -12.46 -28.50 3.16
N GLU A 69 -13.69 -28.36 3.67
CA GLU A 69 -13.97 -27.48 4.81
C GLU A 69 -13.15 -27.84 6.07
N SER A 70 -12.76 -29.10 6.25
CA SER A 70 -12.04 -29.57 7.45
C SER A 70 -10.53 -29.37 7.39
N ASN A 71 -9.93 -29.28 6.21
CA ASN A 71 -8.49 -29.20 6.03
C ASN A 71 -7.99 -27.90 5.37
N ILE A 72 -8.90 -26.98 5.04
CA ILE A 72 -8.61 -25.68 4.45
C ILE A 72 -7.52 -24.92 5.23
N GLU A 73 -7.56 -24.90 6.57
CA GLU A 73 -6.56 -24.22 7.41
C GLU A 73 -5.15 -24.79 7.18
N ASN A 74 -5.03 -26.12 7.18
CA ASN A 74 -3.74 -26.80 6.98
C ASN A 74 -3.19 -26.54 5.57
N ILE A 75 -4.06 -26.60 4.56
CA ILE A 75 -3.67 -26.34 3.16
C ILE A 75 -3.17 -24.90 2.99
N ILE A 76 -3.84 -23.92 3.59
CA ILE A 76 -3.40 -22.51 3.54
C ILE A 76 -2.01 -22.36 4.17
N MET A 77 -1.75 -23.03 5.29
CA MET A 77 -0.43 -22.98 5.94
C MET A 77 0.64 -23.64 5.08
N SER A 78 0.36 -24.80 4.44
CA SER A 78 1.28 -25.43 3.49
C SER A 78 1.56 -24.55 2.26
N ILE A 79 0.55 -23.85 1.74
CA ILE A 79 0.74 -22.92 0.61
C ILE A 79 1.56 -21.72 1.04
N LYS A 80 1.37 -21.22 2.27
CA LYS A 80 2.20 -20.14 2.82
C LYS A 80 3.67 -20.57 2.94
N GLU A 81 3.95 -21.79 3.37
CA GLU A 81 5.32 -22.31 3.38
C GLU A 81 5.92 -22.41 1.97
N LEU A 82 5.13 -22.82 0.97
CA LEU A 82 5.58 -22.83 -0.43
C LEU A 82 5.81 -21.41 -0.97
N TYR A 83 4.98 -20.45 -0.56
CA TYR A 83 5.10 -19.04 -0.91
C TYR A 83 6.40 -18.42 -0.37
N ASP A 84 6.84 -18.83 0.82
CA ASP A 84 8.10 -18.36 1.42
C ASP A 84 9.34 -19.05 0.81
N LYS A 85 9.20 -20.29 0.30
CA LYS A 85 10.31 -21.09 -0.27
C LYS A 85 10.56 -20.86 -1.76
N HIS A 86 9.53 -20.53 -2.54
CA HIS A 86 9.61 -20.36 -3.99
C HIS A 86 9.45 -18.90 -4.41
N ILE A 87 9.69 -18.62 -5.71
CA ILE A 87 9.44 -17.31 -6.28
C ILE A 87 7.93 -16.99 -6.15
N ARG A 88 7.62 -15.92 -5.42
CA ARG A 88 6.25 -15.50 -5.08
C ARG A 88 5.32 -15.43 -6.30
N HIS A 89 5.81 -14.84 -7.39
CA HIS A 89 5.05 -14.71 -8.62
C HIS A 89 4.68 -16.08 -9.22
N ASP A 90 5.60 -17.05 -9.22
CA ASP A 90 5.34 -18.37 -9.79
C ASP A 90 4.31 -19.13 -8.97
N VAL A 91 4.36 -19.01 -7.63
CA VAL A 91 3.36 -19.59 -6.74
C VAL A 91 1.99 -18.93 -6.99
N ILE A 92 1.90 -17.61 -7.00
CA ILE A 92 0.65 -16.87 -7.23
C ILE A 92 0.06 -17.20 -8.61
N SER A 93 0.86 -17.10 -9.67
CA SER A 93 0.43 -17.35 -11.06
C SER A 93 -0.01 -18.80 -11.23
N THR A 94 0.74 -19.76 -10.70
CA THR A 94 0.37 -21.19 -10.79
C THR A 94 -0.90 -21.46 -10.00
N LEU A 95 -1.00 -20.97 -8.76
CA LEU A 95 -2.18 -21.14 -7.92
C LEU A 95 -3.44 -20.53 -8.54
N THR A 96 -3.32 -19.34 -9.11
CA THR A 96 -4.40 -18.65 -9.83
C THR A 96 -4.87 -19.49 -11.01
N LYS A 97 -3.94 -19.93 -11.88
CA LYS A 97 -4.27 -20.79 -13.02
C LYS A 97 -4.94 -22.10 -12.61
N LEU A 98 -4.45 -22.77 -11.56
CA LEU A 98 -5.04 -24.03 -11.11
C LEU A 98 -6.46 -23.86 -10.57
N VAL A 99 -6.69 -22.83 -9.75
CA VAL A 99 -8.02 -22.53 -9.21
C VAL A 99 -8.99 -22.14 -10.34
N LEU A 100 -8.58 -21.25 -11.25
CA LEU A 100 -9.43 -20.84 -12.36
C LEU A 100 -9.73 -22.00 -13.32
N ASN A 101 -8.74 -22.82 -13.69
CA ASN A 101 -8.97 -24.02 -14.51
C ASN A 101 -9.98 -25.00 -13.89
N MET A 102 -10.02 -25.12 -12.57
CA MET A 102 -11.01 -25.96 -11.88
C MET A 102 -12.41 -25.36 -11.92
N ILE A 103 -12.53 -24.04 -11.89
CA ILE A 103 -13.81 -23.31 -11.88
C ILE A 103 -14.36 -23.15 -13.30
N SER A 104 -13.50 -22.93 -14.29
CA SER A 104 -13.80 -22.81 -15.72
C SER A 104 -14.11 -24.16 -16.39
N SER A 105 -14.65 -25.12 -15.64
CA SER A 105 -15.14 -26.38 -16.20
C SER A 105 -16.34 -26.13 -17.11
N LYS A 106 -16.46 -26.93 -18.19
CA LYS A 106 -17.61 -26.92 -19.11
C LYS A 106 -18.91 -27.45 -18.48
N THR A 107 -18.86 -27.84 -17.21
CA THR A 107 -20.01 -28.32 -16.42
C THR A 107 -20.35 -27.30 -15.35
N VAL A 108 -21.65 -27.13 -15.07
CA VAL A 108 -22.08 -26.26 -13.97
C VAL A 108 -21.64 -26.88 -12.66
N LEU A 109 -20.86 -26.12 -11.88
CA LEU A 109 -20.35 -26.58 -10.60
C LEU A 109 -21.39 -26.42 -9.49
N LEU A 110 -21.26 -27.21 -8.42
CA LEU A 110 -22.08 -27.07 -7.23
C LEU A 110 -21.73 -25.75 -6.51
N ASP A 111 -22.75 -24.99 -6.10
CA ASP A 111 -22.53 -23.71 -5.40
C ASP A 111 -21.64 -23.88 -4.16
N GLN A 112 -21.80 -24.98 -3.40
CA GLN A 112 -20.95 -25.29 -2.24
C GLN A 112 -19.46 -25.43 -2.59
N PHE A 113 -19.16 -26.01 -3.77
CA PHE A 113 -17.80 -26.14 -4.25
C PHE A 113 -17.21 -24.75 -4.56
N VAL A 114 -17.98 -23.90 -5.25
CA VAL A 114 -17.53 -22.53 -5.56
C VAL A 114 -17.37 -21.69 -4.29
N ILE A 115 -18.27 -21.82 -3.31
CA ILE A 115 -18.19 -21.16 -2.00
C ILE A 115 -16.90 -21.58 -1.25
N LEU A 116 -16.54 -22.87 -1.28
CA LEU A 116 -15.31 -23.36 -0.65
C LEU A 116 -14.07 -22.73 -1.29
N TYR A 117 -14.00 -22.68 -2.62
CA TYR A 117 -12.86 -22.06 -3.32
C TYR A 117 -12.83 -20.55 -3.14
N ALA A 118 -13.98 -19.87 -3.09
CA ALA A 118 -14.06 -18.45 -2.78
C ALA A 118 -13.58 -18.16 -1.35
N ALA A 119 -13.95 -18.99 -0.37
CA ALA A 119 -13.47 -18.90 1.00
C ALA A 119 -11.95 -19.16 1.09
N PHE A 120 -11.43 -20.10 0.31
CA PHE A 120 -10.01 -20.37 0.19
C PHE A 120 -9.23 -19.18 -0.38
N VAL A 121 -9.70 -18.58 -1.48
CA VAL A 121 -9.13 -17.34 -2.04
C VAL A 121 -9.20 -16.19 -1.03
N ALA A 122 -10.31 -16.04 -0.31
CA ALA A 122 -10.46 -15.03 0.74
C ALA A 122 -9.48 -15.25 1.90
N ALA A 123 -9.20 -16.50 2.27
CA ALA A 123 -8.23 -16.82 3.30
C ALA A 123 -6.80 -16.50 2.81
N LEU A 124 -6.47 -16.83 1.57
CA LEU A 124 -5.19 -16.45 0.95
C LEU A 124 -5.01 -14.94 0.84
N TYR A 125 -6.08 -14.19 0.55
CA TYR A 125 -6.03 -12.73 0.57
C TYR A 125 -5.64 -12.20 1.95
N LYS A 126 -6.20 -12.77 3.02
CA LYS A 126 -5.84 -12.38 4.39
C LYS A 126 -4.42 -12.77 4.78
N THR A 127 -3.87 -13.86 4.24
CA THR A 127 -2.55 -14.39 4.62
C THR A 127 -1.39 -13.89 3.76
N ILE A 128 -1.56 -13.83 2.43
CA ILE A 128 -0.56 -13.42 1.43
C ILE A 128 -0.67 -11.93 1.10
N GLY A 129 -1.85 -11.33 1.29
CA GLY A 129 -2.07 -9.91 1.04
C GLY A 129 -2.52 -9.59 -0.39
N ILE A 130 -2.40 -8.31 -0.75
CA ILE A 130 -3.02 -7.73 -1.95
C ILE A 130 -2.42 -8.24 -3.26
N ASP A 131 -1.15 -8.61 -3.27
CA ASP A 131 -0.43 -9.08 -4.47
C ASP A 131 -1.08 -10.33 -5.08
N PHE A 132 -1.48 -11.29 -4.23
CA PHE A 132 -2.19 -12.49 -4.67
C PHE A 132 -3.59 -12.13 -5.16
N CYS A 133 -4.36 -11.41 -4.35
CA CYS A 133 -5.76 -11.13 -4.63
C CYS A 133 -5.94 -10.30 -5.91
N ALA A 134 -5.08 -9.32 -6.15
CA ALA A 134 -5.21 -8.47 -7.31
C ALA A 134 -4.86 -9.22 -8.61
N ASN A 135 -3.80 -10.05 -8.60
CA ASN A 135 -3.49 -10.94 -9.73
C ASN A 135 -4.62 -11.95 -9.98
N PHE A 136 -5.18 -12.53 -8.89
CA PHE A 136 -6.28 -13.47 -8.99
C PHE A 136 -7.55 -12.83 -9.58
N VAL A 137 -7.95 -11.66 -9.08
CA VAL A 137 -9.14 -10.94 -9.56
C VAL A 137 -8.94 -10.46 -10.99
N GLN A 138 -7.74 -10.01 -11.37
CA GLN A 138 -7.42 -9.67 -12.75
C GLN A 138 -7.64 -10.89 -13.66
N ALA A 139 -6.95 -12.00 -13.40
CA ALA A 139 -7.03 -13.20 -14.23
C ALA A 139 -8.46 -13.75 -14.30
N LEU A 140 -9.20 -13.71 -13.18
CA LEU A 140 -10.61 -14.10 -13.12
C LEU A 140 -11.49 -13.28 -14.06
N VAL A 141 -11.33 -11.95 -14.06
CA VAL A 141 -12.13 -11.06 -14.90
C VAL A 141 -11.75 -11.19 -16.37
N GLU A 142 -10.45 -11.28 -16.68
CA GLU A 142 -9.97 -11.49 -18.05
C GLU A 142 -10.46 -12.82 -18.65
N GLU A 143 -10.43 -13.89 -17.86
CA GLU A 143 -10.93 -15.20 -18.29
C GLU A 143 -12.45 -15.19 -18.45
N PHE A 144 -13.18 -14.51 -17.56
CA PHE A 144 -14.60 -14.29 -17.71
C PHE A 144 -14.95 -13.51 -19.00
N GLU A 145 -14.28 -12.39 -19.26
CA GLU A 145 -14.49 -11.59 -20.48
C GLU A 145 -14.09 -12.35 -21.75
N GLY A 146 -13.04 -13.17 -21.67
CA GLY A 146 -12.61 -14.05 -22.75
C GLY A 146 -13.71 -15.03 -23.16
N PHE A 147 -14.30 -15.76 -22.20
CA PHE A 147 -15.39 -16.68 -22.48
C PHE A 147 -16.69 -15.96 -22.89
N HIS A 148 -16.98 -14.81 -22.27
CA HIS A 148 -18.15 -13.99 -22.61
C HIS A 148 -18.09 -13.47 -24.06
N SER A 149 -16.92 -12.97 -24.48
CA SER A 149 -16.68 -12.49 -25.83
C SER A 149 -16.73 -13.62 -26.87
N GLN A 150 -16.16 -14.79 -26.54
CA GLN A 150 -16.23 -15.98 -27.41
C GLN A 150 -17.68 -16.41 -27.64
N PHE A 151 -18.51 -16.41 -26.59
CA PHE A 151 -19.92 -16.80 -26.70
C PHE A 151 -20.76 -15.78 -27.49
N ASN A 152 -20.48 -14.49 -27.34
CA ASN A 152 -21.18 -13.47 -28.11
C ASN A 152 -20.79 -13.50 -29.59
N ARG A 153 -19.55 -13.85 -29.93
CA ARG A 153 -19.10 -14.04 -31.33
C ARG A 153 -19.64 -15.32 -31.96
N SER A 154 -19.72 -16.42 -31.21
CA SER A 154 -20.19 -17.70 -31.73
C SER A 154 -21.69 -17.72 -32.02
N LYS A 155 -22.47 -16.74 -31.54
CA LYS A 155 -23.88 -16.55 -31.93
C LYS A 155 -24.07 -16.20 -33.41
N ASP A 156 -23.08 -15.62 -34.07
CA ASP A 156 -23.15 -15.26 -35.50
C ASP A 156 -22.92 -16.46 -36.42
N THR A 157 -22.23 -17.50 -35.92
CA THR A 157 -22.00 -18.77 -36.62
C THR A 157 -22.96 -19.82 -36.07
N LYS A 158 -23.96 -20.24 -36.86
CA LYS A 158 -25.02 -21.20 -36.48
C LYS A 158 -24.50 -22.63 -36.24
N ASP A 159 -23.49 -22.83 -35.41
CA ASP A 159 -23.05 -24.15 -35.00
C ASP A 159 -23.68 -24.53 -33.66
N ILE A 160 -24.52 -25.55 -33.76
CA ILE A 160 -25.33 -26.14 -32.71
C ILE A 160 -24.40 -26.99 -31.84
N ASP A 161 -23.86 -26.40 -30.77
CA ASP A 161 -23.43 -27.14 -29.59
C ASP A 161 -23.57 -26.25 -28.33
N TYR A 162 -24.72 -26.40 -27.66
CA TYR A 162 -25.17 -25.68 -26.47
C TYR A 162 -24.34 -26.02 -25.20
N ASN A 163 -23.03 -25.77 -25.22
CA ASN A 163 -22.16 -26.03 -24.07
C ASN A 163 -21.20 -24.89 -23.68
N GLY A 164 -20.94 -23.92 -24.56
CA GLY A 164 -20.15 -22.74 -24.18
C GLY A 164 -21.00 -21.77 -23.37
N GLY A 165 -20.52 -21.29 -22.23
CA GLY A 165 -21.25 -20.33 -21.38
C GLY A 165 -21.50 -20.85 -19.95
N LYS A 166 -21.33 -22.15 -19.73
CA LYS A 166 -21.33 -22.73 -18.37
C LYS A 166 -20.10 -22.26 -17.58
N GLU A 167 -18.98 -22.06 -18.26
CA GLU A 167 -17.76 -21.47 -17.75
C GLU A 167 -18.04 -20.04 -17.24
N CYS A 168 -18.74 -19.23 -18.04
CA CYS A 168 -19.16 -17.88 -17.66
C CYS A 168 -20.04 -17.91 -16.40
N ILE A 169 -20.99 -18.83 -16.32
CA ILE A 169 -21.84 -19.00 -15.14
C ILE A 169 -20.99 -19.31 -13.91
N ASN A 170 -20.08 -20.28 -13.98
CA ASN A 170 -19.23 -20.67 -12.85
C ASN A 170 -18.33 -19.52 -12.38
N LEU A 171 -17.73 -18.77 -13.31
CA LEU A 171 -16.87 -17.62 -13.00
C LEU A 171 -17.65 -16.46 -12.38
N VAL A 172 -18.87 -16.17 -12.86
CA VAL A 172 -19.74 -15.15 -12.27
C VAL A 172 -20.19 -15.52 -10.85
N VAL A 173 -20.43 -16.82 -10.59
CA VAL A 173 -20.68 -17.30 -9.23
C VAL A 173 -19.46 -17.06 -8.35
N LEU A 174 -18.25 -17.38 -8.83
CA LEU A 174 -17.03 -17.12 -8.07
C LEU A 174 -16.87 -15.62 -7.74
N ILE A 175 -17.06 -14.74 -8.71
CA ILE A 175 -17.01 -13.28 -8.52
C ILE A 175 -18.03 -12.84 -7.44
N SER A 176 -19.26 -13.38 -7.49
CA SER A 176 -20.31 -13.10 -6.51
C SER A 176 -19.94 -13.57 -5.11
N GLU A 177 -19.35 -14.75 -4.98
CA GLU A 177 -18.92 -15.29 -3.67
C GLU A 177 -17.69 -14.54 -3.12
N LEU A 178 -16.76 -14.09 -3.97
CA LEU A 178 -15.64 -13.23 -3.55
C LEU A 178 -16.14 -11.90 -2.97
N TYR A 179 -17.19 -11.31 -3.54
CA TYR A 179 -17.86 -10.16 -2.95
C TYR A 179 -18.53 -10.50 -1.61
N ASN A 180 -19.21 -11.66 -1.52
CA ASN A 180 -19.80 -12.13 -0.25
C ASN A 180 -18.76 -12.28 0.87
N PHE A 181 -17.53 -12.70 0.53
CA PHE A 181 -16.40 -12.82 1.47
C PHE A 181 -15.58 -11.54 1.65
N ARG A 182 -16.03 -10.39 1.12
CA ARG A 182 -15.36 -9.08 1.22
C ARG A 182 -13.95 -9.06 0.61
N VAL A 183 -13.70 -9.90 -0.39
CA VAL A 183 -12.46 -9.87 -1.18
C VAL A 183 -12.52 -8.73 -2.19
N VAL A 184 -13.66 -8.58 -2.85
CA VAL A 184 -13.93 -7.53 -3.85
C VAL A 184 -15.03 -6.59 -3.34
N SER A 185 -14.96 -5.31 -3.72
CA SER A 185 -15.98 -4.30 -3.42
C SER A 185 -17.22 -4.41 -4.33
N CYS A 186 -18.34 -3.79 -3.92
CA CYS A 186 -19.55 -3.72 -4.73
C CYS A 186 -19.36 -3.00 -6.08
N ILE A 187 -18.31 -2.18 -6.21
CA ILE A 187 -17.96 -1.44 -7.44
C ILE A 187 -17.82 -2.39 -8.63
N LEU A 188 -16.96 -3.42 -8.55
CA LEU A 188 -16.76 -4.38 -9.63
C LEU A 188 -18.04 -5.12 -10.00
N ILE A 189 -18.85 -5.49 -8.99
CA ILE A 189 -20.11 -6.19 -9.22
C ILE A 189 -21.09 -5.30 -9.98
N TYR A 190 -21.17 -4.02 -9.63
CA TYR A 190 -22.01 -3.06 -10.34
C TYR A 190 -21.55 -2.82 -11.77
N ASP A 191 -20.24 -2.73 -12.01
CA ASP A 191 -19.71 -2.57 -13.36
C ASP A 191 -20.04 -3.78 -14.24
N ILE A 192 -19.89 -5.00 -13.72
CA ILE A 192 -20.26 -6.24 -14.43
C ILE A 192 -21.77 -6.27 -14.70
N ILE A 193 -22.60 -5.90 -13.73
CA ILE A 193 -24.04 -5.80 -13.94
C ILE A 193 -24.37 -4.80 -15.05
N ARG A 194 -23.75 -3.61 -15.06
CA ARG A 194 -23.96 -2.61 -16.12
C ARG A 194 -23.64 -3.19 -17.50
N VAL A 195 -22.56 -3.96 -17.65
CA VAL A 195 -22.22 -4.65 -18.91
C VAL A 195 -23.33 -5.60 -19.36
N PHE A 196 -23.91 -6.38 -18.44
CA PHE A 196 -25.02 -7.30 -18.78
C PHE A 196 -26.32 -6.58 -19.12
N VAL A 197 -26.56 -5.41 -18.52
CA VAL A 197 -27.77 -4.61 -18.78
C VAL A 197 -27.70 -3.89 -20.12
N ILE A 198 -26.52 -3.40 -20.51
CA ILE A 198 -26.33 -2.72 -21.81
C ILE A 198 -26.69 -3.65 -22.97
N ASP A 199 -26.33 -4.94 -22.88
CA ASP A 199 -26.73 -5.94 -23.88
C ASP A 199 -27.49 -7.11 -23.24
N LEU A 200 -28.82 -7.01 -23.18
CA LEU A 200 -29.67 -8.08 -22.66
C LEU A 200 -29.77 -9.27 -23.64
N THR A 201 -28.75 -10.13 -23.66
CA THR A 201 -28.78 -11.46 -24.30
C THR A 201 -29.33 -12.51 -23.32
N ASP A 202 -29.79 -13.66 -23.84
CA ASP A 202 -30.26 -14.76 -22.97
C ASP A 202 -29.22 -15.21 -21.93
N LEU A 203 -27.94 -15.24 -22.32
CA LEU A 203 -26.83 -15.52 -21.41
C LEU A 203 -26.70 -14.42 -20.35
N ASN A 204 -26.69 -13.15 -20.76
CA ASN A 204 -26.52 -12.02 -19.83
C ASN A 204 -27.65 -11.94 -18.81
N VAL A 205 -28.89 -12.28 -19.19
CA VAL A 205 -30.02 -12.40 -18.27
C VAL A 205 -29.81 -13.55 -17.27
N GLU A 206 -29.30 -14.69 -17.72
CA GLU A 206 -28.99 -15.83 -16.85
C GLU A 206 -27.85 -15.51 -15.86
N LEU A 207 -26.77 -14.88 -16.33
CA LEU A 207 -25.66 -14.41 -15.49
C LEU A 207 -26.12 -13.36 -14.47
N LEU A 208 -26.92 -12.38 -14.91
CA LEU A 208 -27.49 -11.35 -14.05
C LEU A 208 -28.37 -11.96 -12.94
N LEU A 209 -29.22 -12.93 -13.29
CA LEU A 209 -30.05 -13.64 -12.33
C LEU A 209 -29.19 -14.37 -11.27
N LYS A 210 -28.05 -14.95 -11.68
CA LYS A 210 -27.15 -15.65 -10.76
C LYS A 210 -26.46 -14.68 -9.79
N ILE A 211 -25.98 -13.52 -10.26
CA ILE A 211 -25.43 -12.46 -9.39
C ILE A 211 -26.46 -12.04 -8.34
N ILE A 212 -27.67 -11.72 -8.77
CA ILE A 212 -28.70 -11.20 -7.86
C ILE A 212 -29.14 -12.27 -6.85
N ARG A 213 -29.21 -13.55 -7.24
CA ARG A 213 -29.51 -14.65 -6.31
C ARG A 213 -28.42 -14.86 -5.25
N ASN A 214 -27.15 -14.78 -5.63
CA ASN A 214 -26.04 -15.07 -4.72
C ASN A 214 -25.61 -13.85 -3.87
N SER A 215 -25.68 -12.64 -4.41
CA SER A 215 -25.14 -11.42 -3.79
C SER A 215 -26.14 -10.28 -3.62
N GLY A 216 -27.37 -10.39 -4.15
CA GLY A 216 -28.35 -9.30 -4.19
C GLY A 216 -28.76 -8.77 -2.81
N TYR A 217 -28.81 -9.63 -1.79
CA TYR A 217 -29.06 -9.20 -0.41
C TYR A 217 -27.93 -8.32 0.13
N GLN A 218 -26.67 -8.69 -0.12
CA GLN A 218 -25.51 -7.93 0.33
C GLN A 218 -25.36 -6.61 -0.44
N LEU A 219 -25.60 -6.60 -1.76
CA LEU A 219 -25.61 -5.39 -2.58
C LEU A 219 -26.62 -4.36 -2.06
N LYS A 220 -27.82 -4.82 -1.64
CA LYS A 220 -28.85 -3.95 -1.07
C LYS A 220 -28.44 -3.35 0.29
N GLN A 221 -27.64 -4.06 1.08
CA GLN A 221 -27.13 -3.54 2.35
C GLN A 221 -26.02 -2.52 2.15
N ASP A 222 -25.08 -2.80 1.23
CA ASP A 222 -23.92 -1.94 1.00
C ASP A 222 -24.32 -0.66 0.21
N ASP A 223 -25.17 -0.77 -0.82
CA ASP A 223 -25.65 0.39 -1.60
C ASP A 223 -27.07 0.17 -2.20
N PRO A 224 -28.14 0.59 -1.50
CA PRO A 224 -29.51 0.44 -1.98
C PRO A 224 -29.86 1.36 -3.15
N SER A 225 -29.09 2.43 -3.40
CA SER A 225 -29.37 3.41 -4.45
C SER A 225 -28.93 2.90 -5.82
N SER A 226 -27.70 2.40 -5.92
CA SER A 226 -27.18 1.81 -7.18
C SER A 226 -27.98 0.59 -7.63
N LEU A 227 -28.48 -0.23 -6.68
CA LEU A 227 -29.34 -1.36 -7.03
C LEU A 227 -30.69 -0.91 -7.62
N LYS A 228 -31.28 0.19 -7.13
CA LYS A 228 -32.52 0.75 -7.71
C LYS A 228 -32.27 1.27 -9.12
N GLU A 229 -31.17 1.96 -9.33
CA GLU A 229 -30.77 2.48 -10.65
C GLU A 229 -30.62 1.34 -11.66
N ILE A 230 -29.93 0.26 -11.28
CA ILE A 230 -29.76 -0.94 -12.11
C ILE A 230 -31.10 -1.58 -12.46
N ILE A 231 -31.99 -1.76 -11.48
CA ILE A 231 -33.32 -2.35 -11.73
C ILE A 231 -34.11 -1.46 -12.70
N GLN A 232 -33.98 -0.14 -12.57
CA GLN A 232 -34.61 0.81 -13.49
C GLN A 232 -33.99 0.73 -14.90
N GLN A 233 -32.67 0.61 -15.02
CA GLN A 233 -32.00 0.42 -16.31
C GLN A 233 -32.41 -0.89 -16.98
N VAL A 234 -32.51 -1.99 -16.23
CA VAL A 234 -33.05 -3.27 -16.72
C VAL A 234 -34.47 -3.08 -17.29
N GLN A 235 -35.35 -2.37 -16.58
CA GLN A 235 -36.71 -2.09 -17.05
C GLN A 235 -36.73 -1.25 -18.33
N ILE A 236 -35.87 -0.23 -18.42
CA ILE A 236 -35.75 0.62 -19.61
C ILE A 236 -35.32 -0.22 -20.82
N GLU A 237 -34.29 -1.05 -20.67
CA GLU A 237 -33.78 -1.88 -21.76
C GLU A 237 -34.76 -3.00 -22.18
N ILE A 238 -35.54 -3.54 -21.24
CA ILE A 238 -36.63 -4.47 -21.57
C ILE A 238 -37.72 -3.78 -22.38
N ASN A 239 -38.11 -2.56 -22.01
CA ASN A 239 -39.16 -1.82 -22.70
C ASN A 239 -38.73 -1.34 -24.10
N LYS A 240 -37.42 -1.19 -24.33
CA LYS A 240 -36.86 -0.84 -25.65
C LYS A 240 -36.85 -2.01 -26.64
N LYS A 241 -36.73 -3.27 -26.17
CA LYS A 241 -36.73 -4.46 -27.02
C LYS A 241 -38.16 -4.97 -27.25
N ASP A 242 -38.44 -5.48 -28.44
CA ASP A 242 -39.76 -6.01 -28.76
C ASP A 242 -40.18 -7.14 -27.80
N PRO A 243 -41.45 -7.20 -27.34
CA PRO A 243 -41.92 -8.22 -26.42
C PRO A 243 -41.74 -9.66 -26.94
N ASN A 244 -41.63 -9.84 -28.26
CA ASN A 244 -41.44 -11.14 -28.90
C ASN A 244 -39.97 -11.52 -29.12
N SER A 245 -39.01 -10.61 -28.86
CA SER A 245 -37.58 -10.87 -29.00
C SER A 245 -37.05 -11.84 -27.94
N PHE A 246 -37.70 -11.94 -26.78
CA PHE A 246 -37.24 -12.77 -25.67
C PHE A 246 -37.95 -14.12 -25.63
N GLY A 247 -37.18 -15.20 -25.48
CA GLY A 247 -37.72 -16.53 -25.19
C GLY A 247 -38.50 -16.58 -23.88
N SER A 248 -39.42 -17.54 -23.75
CA SER A 248 -40.26 -17.73 -22.54
C SER A 248 -39.44 -17.93 -21.26
N ARG A 249 -38.31 -18.67 -21.35
CA ARG A 249 -37.35 -18.84 -20.24
C ARG A 249 -36.74 -17.51 -19.79
N THR A 250 -36.31 -16.67 -20.73
CA THR A 250 -35.69 -15.37 -20.47
C THR A 250 -36.68 -14.41 -19.82
N LYS A 251 -37.93 -14.39 -20.29
CA LYS A 251 -39.03 -13.63 -19.66
C LYS A 251 -39.25 -14.04 -18.21
N PHE A 252 -39.25 -15.35 -17.92
CA PHE A 252 -39.38 -15.84 -16.55
C PHE A 252 -38.19 -15.44 -15.65
N MET A 253 -36.96 -15.47 -16.18
CA MET A 253 -35.77 -15.02 -15.45
C MET A 253 -35.84 -13.53 -15.14
N ILE A 254 -36.25 -12.71 -16.10
CA ILE A 254 -36.50 -11.27 -15.91
C ILE A 254 -37.58 -11.02 -14.86
N GLU A 255 -38.70 -11.74 -14.92
CA GLU A 255 -39.76 -11.62 -13.92
C GLU A 255 -39.25 -11.99 -12.52
N THR A 256 -38.35 -12.99 -12.42
CA THR A 256 -37.69 -13.36 -11.16
C THR A 256 -36.79 -12.24 -10.64
N ILE A 257 -36.01 -11.59 -11.50
CA ILE A 257 -35.21 -10.40 -11.18
C ILE A 257 -36.11 -9.25 -10.69
N MET A 258 -37.28 -9.07 -11.29
CA MET A 258 -38.24 -8.05 -10.88
C MET A 258 -38.93 -8.39 -9.56
N LYS A 259 -39.20 -9.68 -9.29
CA LYS A 259 -39.72 -10.15 -7.99
C LYS A 259 -38.71 -9.95 -6.85
N LEU A 260 -37.41 -9.99 -7.14
CA LEU A 260 -36.35 -9.66 -6.18
C LEU A 260 -36.43 -8.21 -5.67
N LYS A 261 -36.98 -7.26 -6.47
CA LYS A 261 -37.29 -5.88 -6.03
C LYS A 261 -38.25 -5.85 -4.83
N ASN A 262 -39.21 -6.79 -4.80
CA ASN A 262 -40.34 -6.81 -3.87
C ASN A 262 -40.16 -7.80 -2.69
N ASN A 263 -38.93 -8.21 -2.38
CA ASN A 263 -38.56 -8.91 -1.13
C ASN A 263 -39.27 -10.27 -0.86
N ARG A 264 -39.69 -11.02 -1.88
CA ARG A 264 -40.32 -12.35 -1.69
C ARG A 264 -39.50 -13.47 -2.30
N LEU A 265 -38.40 -13.86 -1.66
CA LEU A 265 -37.81 -15.19 -1.87
C LEU A 265 -37.56 -15.86 -0.51
N LYS A 266 -38.52 -16.69 -0.09
CA LYS A 266 -38.24 -17.83 0.79
C LYS A 266 -38.07 -19.03 -0.12
N GLN A 267 -36.83 -19.42 -0.41
CA GLN A 267 -36.51 -20.64 -1.15
C GLN A 267 -35.47 -21.44 -0.35
N GLN A 268 -35.79 -22.70 -0.02
CA GLN A 268 -34.99 -23.58 0.85
C GLN A 268 -33.53 -23.78 0.36
N SER A 269 -33.26 -23.72 -0.94
CA SER A 269 -31.90 -23.85 -1.49
C SER A 269 -30.98 -22.68 -1.13
N LEU A 270 -31.54 -21.47 -0.97
CA LEU A 270 -30.78 -20.30 -0.48
C LEU A 270 -30.33 -20.54 0.97
N VAL A 271 -31.11 -21.25 1.78
CA VAL A 271 -30.80 -21.49 3.20
C VAL A 271 -29.51 -22.30 3.35
N ILE A 272 -29.37 -23.40 2.60
CA ILE A 272 -28.17 -24.27 2.67
C ILE A 272 -26.91 -23.51 2.24
N ASN A 273 -26.99 -22.74 1.15
CA ASN A 273 -25.86 -21.93 0.68
C ASN A 273 -25.54 -20.81 1.68
N THR A 274 -26.54 -20.16 2.27
CA THR A 274 -26.32 -19.14 3.31
C THR A 274 -25.68 -19.73 4.56
N GLU A 275 -26.03 -20.95 4.98
CA GLU A 275 -25.38 -21.62 6.10
C GLU A 275 -23.91 -21.96 5.79
N CYS A 276 -23.61 -22.44 4.59
CA CYS A 276 -22.22 -22.67 4.15
C CYS A 276 -21.42 -21.36 4.15
N ILE A 277 -21.95 -20.28 3.57
CA ILE A 277 -21.31 -18.94 3.58
C ILE A 277 -21.09 -18.45 5.02
N LEU A 278 -22.06 -18.62 5.92
CA LEU A 278 -21.92 -18.22 7.34
C LEU A 278 -20.85 -19.04 8.06
N ARG A 279 -20.78 -20.35 7.82
CA ARG A 279 -19.71 -21.22 8.36
C ARG A 279 -18.34 -20.78 7.85
N MET A 280 -18.20 -20.50 6.56
CA MET A 280 -16.95 -20.01 5.98
C MET A 280 -16.58 -18.59 6.47
N LYS A 281 -17.55 -17.69 6.67
CA LYS A 281 -17.31 -16.37 7.28
C LYS A 281 -16.79 -16.49 8.72
N LYS A 282 -17.35 -17.41 9.52
CA LYS A 282 -16.85 -17.70 10.88
C LYS A 282 -15.42 -18.25 10.83
N PHE A 283 -15.12 -19.17 9.91
CA PHE A 283 -13.76 -19.66 9.69
C PHE A 283 -12.79 -18.52 9.37
N LEU A 284 -13.12 -17.66 8.40
CA LEU A 284 -12.29 -16.51 8.00
C LEU A 284 -12.09 -15.48 9.12
N ALA A 285 -13.07 -15.34 10.03
CA ALA A 285 -12.95 -14.49 11.21
C ALA A 285 -12.01 -15.10 12.26
N ASN A 286 -12.10 -16.40 12.49
CA ASN A 286 -11.21 -17.12 13.40
C ASN A 286 -9.77 -17.17 12.89
N LEU A 287 -9.58 -17.37 11.58
CA LEU A 287 -8.27 -17.35 10.94
C LEU A 287 -7.59 -15.98 11.10
N GLY A 288 -8.36 -14.88 11.00
CA GLY A 288 -7.87 -13.53 11.23
C GLY A 288 -7.42 -13.25 12.67
N LYS A 289 -7.87 -14.03 13.66
CA LYS A 289 -7.37 -13.93 15.05
C LYS A 289 -6.06 -14.69 15.26
N LYS A 290 -5.82 -15.76 14.50
CA LYS A 290 -4.65 -16.64 14.64
C LYS A 290 -3.45 -16.17 13.82
N ILE A 291 -3.69 -15.51 12.69
CA ILE A 291 -2.65 -15.13 11.72
C ILE A 291 -2.58 -13.60 11.64
N HIS A 292 -1.38 -13.05 11.44
CA HIS A 292 -1.20 -11.65 11.09
C HIS A 292 -1.92 -11.34 9.77
N VAL A 293 -3.02 -10.60 9.84
CA VAL A 293 -3.84 -10.23 8.67
C VAL A 293 -3.11 -9.17 7.87
N GLN A 294 -2.82 -9.46 6.61
CA GLN A 294 -2.18 -8.49 5.71
C GLN A 294 -3.18 -7.60 4.95
N ALA A 295 -4.44 -8.02 4.84
CA ALA A 295 -5.49 -7.27 4.17
C ALA A 295 -6.78 -7.25 5.00
N ILE A 296 -7.26 -6.05 5.32
CA ILE A 296 -8.43 -5.81 6.18
C ILE A 296 -9.61 -5.26 5.36
N GLU A 297 -9.34 -4.50 4.29
CA GLU A 297 -10.35 -3.90 3.43
C GLU A 297 -10.59 -4.71 2.16
N ALA A 298 -11.80 -4.60 1.60
CA ALA A 298 -12.13 -5.19 0.30
C ALA A 298 -11.44 -4.43 -0.84
N LEU A 299 -11.05 -5.17 -1.89
CA LEU A 299 -10.40 -4.61 -3.06
C LEU A 299 -11.38 -3.70 -3.84
N LYS A 300 -11.10 -2.39 -3.87
CA LYS A 300 -11.89 -1.36 -4.55
C LYS A 300 -11.40 -1.16 -5.97
N VAL A 301 -11.79 -2.07 -6.87
CA VAL A 301 -11.37 -2.08 -8.28
C VAL A 301 -12.58 -1.93 -9.17
N SER A 302 -12.47 -1.08 -10.18
CA SER A 302 -13.46 -0.97 -11.24
C SER A 302 -13.13 -1.90 -12.41
N LEU A 303 -14.15 -2.25 -13.20
CA LEU A 303 -13.94 -3.06 -14.41
C LEU A 303 -13.05 -2.32 -15.44
N ASP A 304 -13.19 -0.99 -15.51
CA ASP A 304 -12.37 -0.14 -16.39
C ASP A 304 -10.89 -0.15 -15.98
N ASP A 305 -10.59 -0.21 -14.69
CA ASP A 305 -9.21 -0.35 -14.22
C ASP A 305 -8.58 -1.66 -14.72
N ILE A 306 -9.34 -2.76 -14.76
CA ILE A 306 -8.87 -4.06 -15.27
C ILE A 306 -8.70 -4.03 -16.79
N ARG A 307 -9.66 -3.48 -17.54
CA ARG A 307 -9.57 -3.40 -19.02
C ARG A 307 -8.43 -2.52 -19.52
N SER A 308 -8.04 -1.52 -18.74
CA SER A 308 -7.02 -0.54 -19.14
C SER A 308 -5.56 -1.01 -19.01
N ILE A 309 -5.33 -2.27 -18.63
CA ILE A 309 -3.99 -2.84 -18.38
C ILE A 309 -3.16 -2.97 -19.67
N ASP A 310 -3.76 -3.46 -20.77
CA ASP A 310 -3.03 -3.75 -22.02
C ASP A 310 -2.92 -2.55 -22.97
N THR A 311 -3.90 -1.64 -22.94
CA THR A 311 -4.03 -0.53 -23.90
C THR A 311 -3.22 0.73 -23.53
N LYS A 312 -2.57 0.76 -22.36
CA LYS A 312 -1.82 1.92 -21.84
C LYS A 312 -0.31 1.69 -21.75
N GLY A 313 0.20 0.62 -22.37
CA GLY A 313 1.63 0.27 -22.42
C GLY A 313 2.39 0.76 -23.66
N MET A 314 1.75 1.41 -24.64
CA MET A 314 2.36 1.70 -25.95
C MET A 314 2.15 3.17 -26.38
N LEU A 315 3.21 3.97 -26.23
CA LEU A 315 3.56 5.27 -26.88
C LEU A 315 2.48 6.35 -27.10
N MET A 316 2.78 7.60 -26.72
CA MET A 316 3.20 8.65 -27.68
C MET A 316 3.63 9.95 -26.99
N PHE A 317 4.92 10.30 -27.15
CA PHE A 317 5.36 11.69 -27.24
C PHE A 317 4.67 12.32 -28.47
N LEU A 318 3.76 13.27 -28.26
CA LEU A 318 3.46 14.29 -29.25
C LEU A 318 3.43 15.64 -28.55
N PHE A 319 4.52 16.38 -28.72
CA PHE A 319 4.49 17.83 -28.61
C PHE A 319 3.55 18.36 -29.69
N SER A 320 2.45 19.01 -29.31
CA SER A 320 1.70 19.87 -30.21
C SER A 320 1.61 21.27 -29.60
N LEU A 321 2.24 22.22 -30.30
CA LEU A 321 2.23 23.65 -30.04
C LEU A 321 0.86 24.26 -30.38
N HIS A 322 -0.10 24.25 -29.45
CA HIS A 322 -0.99 25.39 -29.18
C HIS A 322 -2.04 25.05 -28.12
N ASN A 323 -2.32 26.04 -27.28
CA ASN A 323 -3.36 26.11 -26.26
C ASN A 323 -3.18 25.32 -24.95
N HIS A 324 -3.25 26.10 -23.89
CA HIS A 324 -3.00 25.79 -22.49
C HIS A 324 -4.20 25.04 -21.88
N TYR A 325 -4.22 23.71 -21.95
CA TYR A 325 -4.93 22.85 -21.01
C TYR A 325 -4.18 21.52 -20.85
N LEU A 326 -3.62 21.29 -19.66
CA LEU A 326 -2.94 20.05 -19.29
C LEU A 326 -4.00 19.06 -18.75
N THR A 327 -4.59 18.24 -19.61
CA THR A 327 -5.41 17.11 -19.14
C THR A 327 -4.50 15.96 -18.72
N PHE A 328 -4.47 15.67 -17.41
CA PHE A 328 -3.81 14.52 -16.82
C PHE A 328 -4.35 13.21 -17.43
N PHE A 329 -3.53 12.49 -18.20
CA PHE A 329 -3.80 11.11 -18.58
C PHE A 329 -2.93 10.19 -17.72
N THR A 330 -3.55 9.42 -16.82
CA THR A 330 -2.84 8.47 -15.95
C THR A 330 -2.49 7.20 -16.73
N LEU A 331 -1.19 6.96 -16.89
CA LEU A 331 -0.59 5.69 -17.32
C LEU A 331 -0.80 4.64 -16.21
N LYS A 332 -1.98 4.02 -16.18
CA LYS A 332 -2.25 2.88 -15.30
C LYS A 332 -1.78 1.60 -15.99
N GLY A 333 -0.55 1.17 -15.71
CA GLY A 333 -0.17 -0.25 -15.85
C GLY A 333 -0.97 -1.12 -14.86
N LYS A 334 -0.56 -2.37 -14.61
CA LYS A 334 -1.20 -3.23 -13.58
C LYS A 334 -1.42 -2.44 -12.28
N TRP A 335 -2.67 -2.07 -11.99
CA TRP A 335 -3.02 -0.99 -11.04
C TRP A 335 -2.72 -1.34 -9.57
N TRP A 336 -2.40 -2.60 -9.29
CA TRP A 336 -1.95 -3.09 -7.99
C TRP A 336 -0.42 -3.23 -7.88
N LEU A 337 0.32 -3.06 -8.99
CA LEU A 337 1.78 -3.00 -9.01
C LEU A 337 2.23 -1.53 -8.85
N VAL A 338 1.85 -0.89 -7.75
CA VAL A 338 2.35 0.44 -7.41
C VAL A 338 3.63 0.27 -6.58
N GLY A 339 4.79 0.26 -7.24
CA GLY A 339 6.07 0.37 -6.52
C GLY A 339 7.31 -0.27 -7.17
N SER A 340 7.18 -1.26 -8.07
CA SER A 340 8.31 -1.82 -8.84
C SER A 340 7.84 -2.99 -9.72
N SER A 341 8.37 -3.09 -10.94
CA SER A 341 8.22 -4.22 -11.89
C SER A 341 6.98 -4.27 -12.79
N TRP A 342 6.85 -3.31 -13.71
CA TRP A 342 6.43 -3.65 -15.06
C TRP A 342 7.61 -3.44 -16.01
N THR A 343 8.35 -4.52 -16.28
CA THR A 343 9.23 -4.65 -17.43
C THR A 343 8.57 -5.67 -18.35
N ALA A 344 7.98 -5.19 -19.45
CA ALA A 344 7.60 -6.07 -20.54
C ALA A 344 8.88 -6.76 -21.04
N ASN A 345 8.87 -8.10 -21.00
CA ASN A 345 9.85 -9.03 -21.57
C ASN A 345 11.11 -8.40 -22.20
N MET A 346 12.13 -8.16 -21.38
CA MET A 346 13.51 -8.12 -21.83
C MET A 346 14.27 -9.11 -20.96
N THR A 347 14.73 -10.18 -21.60
CA THR A 347 15.67 -11.14 -21.05
C THR A 347 16.92 -10.42 -20.57
N ASP A 348 17.13 -10.32 -19.26
CA ASP A 348 18.40 -10.74 -18.68
C ASP A 348 18.37 -10.90 -17.16
N ASN A 349 19.20 -11.81 -16.67
CA ASN A 349 19.40 -12.14 -15.28
C ASN A 349 19.87 -10.93 -14.46
N GLN A 350 19.21 -10.63 -13.34
CA GLN A 350 19.82 -10.56 -11.98
C GLN A 350 18.84 -10.05 -10.91
N SER A 351 19.03 -10.61 -9.72
CA SER A 351 18.51 -10.26 -8.40
C SER A 351 17.90 -8.86 -8.19
N THR A 352 16.68 -8.86 -7.65
CA THR A 352 16.02 -7.83 -6.82
C THR A 352 16.79 -6.52 -6.65
N SER A 353 16.43 -5.52 -7.46
CA SER A 353 16.81 -4.13 -7.20
C SER A 353 15.60 -3.22 -7.41
N ILE A 354 15.40 -2.38 -6.39
CA ILE A 354 14.42 -1.31 -6.27
C ILE A 354 14.53 -0.41 -7.50
N ALA A 355 13.41 -0.10 -8.15
CA ALA A 355 13.38 0.84 -9.26
C ALA A 355 13.89 2.21 -8.79
N ARG A 356 15.12 2.53 -9.17
CA ARG A 356 15.71 3.87 -9.23
C ARG A 356 16.71 3.84 -10.36
N HIS A 357 16.91 4.99 -10.99
CA HIS A 357 18.13 5.29 -11.71
C HIS A 357 19.33 4.62 -11.01
N PRO A 358 20.00 3.62 -11.62
CA PRO A 358 20.94 2.75 -10.91
C PRO A 358 22.07 3.54 -10.26
N ALA A 359 22.45 4.67 -10.84
CA ALA A 359 23.44 5.60 -10.28
C ALA A 359 22.99 6.29 -8.97
N VAL A 360 21.71 6.63 -8.79
CA VAL A 360 21.22 7.40 -7.62
C VAL A 360 20.99 6.49 -6.41
N SER A 361 20.57 5.24 -6.63
CA SER A 361 20.29 4.29 -5.54
C SER A 361 21.56 3.85 -4.80
N GLU A 362 22.62 3.52 -5.55
CA GLU A 362 23.91 3.12 -4.96
C GLU A 362 24.59 4.26 -4.20
N VAL A 363 24.53 5.48 -4.74
CA VAL A 363 25.04 6.68 -4.07
C VAL A 363 24.32 6.91 -2.74
N LEU A 364 22.99 6.78 -2.71
CA LEU A 364 22.20 6.93 -1.49
C LEU A 364 22.44 5.81 -0.48
N LEU A 365 22.66 4.58 -0.93
CA LEU A 365 23.01 3.46 -0.04
C LEU A 365 24.42 3.62 0.55
N ASN A 366 25.37 4.15 -0.21
CA ASN A 366 26.70 4.48 0.28
C ASN A 366 26.67 5.64 1.28
N LEU A 367 25.86 6.67 1.01
CA LEU A 367 25.60 7.75 1.97
C LEU A 367 24.94 7.24 3.25
N ALA A 368 23.99 6.30 3.16
CA ALA A 368 23.36 5.69 4.32
C ALA A 368 24.39 4.95 5.20
N LYS A 369 25.34 4.23 4.59
CA LYS A 369 26.44 3.57 5.30
C LYS A 369 27.37 4.59 5.99
N GLN A 370 27.70 5.69 5.31
CA GLN A 370 28.50 6.78 5.89
C GLN A 370 27.79 7.44 7.10
N GLN A 371 26.46 7.55 7.03
CA GLN A 371 25.60 8.07 8.10
C GLN A 371 25.27 7.03 9.20
N LYS A 372 26.03 5.94 9.30
CA LYS A 372 25.89 4.86 10.31
C LYS A 372 24.51 4.18 10.34
N MET A 373 23.83 4.08 9.19
CA MET A 373 22.60 3.28 9.04
C MET A 373 22.98 1.80 8.92
N ASN A 374 23.20 1.16 10.07
CA ASN A 374 23.77 -0.20 10.15
C ASN A 374 22.75 -1.31 9.83
N THR A 375 21.45 -1.03 9.91
CA THR A 375 20.38 -2.01 9.67
C THR A 375 19.67 -1.72 8.34
N ASP A 376 19.15 -2.78 7.71
CA ASP A 376 18.42 -2.64 6.44
C ASP A 376 17.16 -1.79 6.58
N VAL A 377 16.50 -1.87 7.74
CA VAL A 377 15.36 -1.02 8.09
C VAL A 377 15.76 0.46 8.08
N ARG A 378 16.87 0.82 8.74
CA ARG A 378 17.36 2.21 8.78
C ARG A 378 17.79 2.71 7.40
N ARG A 379 18.44 1.85 6.60
CA ARG A 379 18.82 2.17 5.22
C ARG A 379 17.58 2.43 4.36
N SER A 380 16.56 1.57 4.42
CA SER A 380 15.32 1.75 3.67
C SER A 380 14.60 3.04 4.06
N ILE A 381 14.50 3.36 5.35
CA ILE A 381 13.90 4.62 5.82
C ILE A 381 14.69 5.83 5.29
N PHE A 382 16.03 5.80 5.39
CA PHE A 382 16.89 6.87 4.88
C PHE A 382 16.73 7.05 3.36
N VAL A 383 16.72 5.95 2.63
CA VAL A 383 16.57 5.88 1.18
C VAL A 383 15.22 6.44 0.75
N VAL A 384 14.14 6.20 1.50
CA VAL A 384 12.82 6.81 1.28
C VAL A 384 12.90 8.32 1.53
N LEU A 385 13.35 8.74 2.72
CA LEU A 385 13.41 10.15 3.12
C LEU A 385 14.20 11.03 2.15
N MET A 386 15.29 10.52 1.58
CA MET A 386 16.17 11.27 0.66
C MET A 386 15.73 11.22 -0.80
N SER A 387 14.75 10.38 -1.14
CA SER A 387 14.29 10.18 -2.52
C SER A 387 12.90 10.68 -2.81
N SER A 388 12.16 11.01 -1.75
CA SER A 388 10.82 11.53 -1.87
C SER A 388 10.88 12.98 -2.30
N GLU A 389 9.96 13.34 -3.19
CA GLU A 389 9.87 14.69 -3.75
C GLU A 389 9.19 15.65 -2.76
N ASP A 390 8.21 15.16 -2.01
CA ASP A 390 7.43 15.94 -1.05
C ASP A 390 7.17 15.17 0.26
N TYR A 391 6.80 15.89 1.33
CA TYR A 391 6.54 15.32 2.65
C TYR A 391 5.35 14.34 2.67
N ILE A 392 4.36 14.53 1.78
CA ILE A 392 3.22 13.61 1.63
C ILE A 392 3.68 12.29 1.02
N ASP A 393 4.45 12.35 -0.07
CA ASP A 393 5.04 11.16 -0.70
C ASP A 393 5.95 10.40 0.28
N ALA A 394 6.80 11.13 1.01
CA ALA A 394 7.66 10.56 2.03
C ALA A 394 6.86 9.83 3.11
N PHE A 395 5.81 10.46 3.64
CA PHE A 395 4.94 9.88 4.65
C PHE A 395 4.25 8.59 4.15
N GLU A 396 3.64 8.62 2.96
CA GLU A 396 3.01 7.43 2.39
C GLU A 396 4.00 6.29 2.14
N ARG A 397 5.19 6.61 1.61
CA ARG A 397 6.22 5.61 1.32
C ARG A 397 6.81 5.01 2.60
N LEU A 398 6.93 5.79 3.66
CA LEU A 398 7.34 5.29 4.98
C LEU A 398 6.32 4.29 5.54
N LEU A 399 5.02 4.55 5.38
CA LEU A 399 3.97 3.61 5.81
C LEU A 399 3.92 2.35 4.93
N LYS A 400 4.16 2.50 3.62
CA LYS A 400 4.24 1.39 2.66
C LYS A 400 5.42 0.44 2.91
N LEU A 401 6.40 0.81 3.75
CA LEU A 401 7.48 -0.11 4.16
C LEU A 401 6.99 -1.31 4.98
N GLY A 402 5.76 -1.27 5.53
CA GLY A 402 5.17 -2.41 6.24
C GLY A 402 5.97 -2.88 7.46
N LEU A 403 6.64 -1.93 8.14
CA LEU A 403 7.50 -2.23 9.29
C LEU A 403 6.67 -2.72 10.48
N LYS A 404 7.21 -3.69 11.23
CA LYS A 404 6.60 -4.12 12.51
C LYS A 404 6.59 -2.96 13.51
N GLU A 405 5.69 -2.96 14.49
CA GLU A 405 5.54 -1.88 15.48
C GLU A 405 6.87 -1.49 16.16
N VAL A 406 7.71 -2.46 16.52
CA VAL A 406 9.04 -2.20 17.11
C VAL A 406 10.01 -1.56 16.10
N GLN A 407 9.95 -1.99 14.84
CA GLN A 407 10.78 -1.45 13.76
C GLN A 407 10.31 -0.07 13.31
N ALA A 408 9.01 0.21 13.37
CA ALA A 408 8.42 1.51 13.04
C ALA A 408 8.96 2.63 13.96
N ARG A 409 9.38 2.29 15.19
CA ARG A 409 10.06 3.24 16.11
C ARG A 409 11.41 3.73 15.58
N GLU A 410 11.99 3.07 14.59
CA GLU A 410 13.20 3.55 13.91
C GLU A 410 12.90 4.70 12.94
N ILE A 411 11.65 4.90 12.50
CA ILE A 411 11.27 5.99 11.60
C ILE A 411 11.55 7.36 12.25
N PRO A 412 11.02 7.70 13.44
CA PRO A 412 11.36 8.94 14.14
C PRO A 412 12.86 9.11 14.38
N ARG A 413 13.57 8.03 14.72
CA ARG A 413 15.01 8.05 15.03
C ARG A 413 15.84 8.43 13.80
N VAL A 414 15.57 7.80 12.66
CA VAL A 414 16.27 8.10 11.40
C VAL A 414 15.91 9.48 10.89
N LEU A 415 14.64 9.89 11.02
CA LEU A 415 14.17 11.22 10.65
C LEU A 415 14.92 12.32 11.41
N LEU A 416 15.01 12.20 12.74
CA LEU A 416 15.74 13.15 13.58
C LEU A 416 17.25 13.15 13.28
N HIS A 417 17.83 11.99 13.01
CA HIS A 417 19.22 11.89 12.60
C HIS A 417 19.49 12.66 11.30
N CYS A 418 18.61 12.53 10.29
CA CYS A 418 18.72 13.25 9.03
C CYS A 418 18.57 14.77 9.24
N CYS A 419 17.52 15.19 9.95
CA CYS A 419 17.27 16.60 10.27
C CYS A 419 18.43 17.25 11.03
N GLY A 420 19.03 16.53 11.98
CA GLY A 420 20.17 17.02 12.77
C GLY A 420 21.46 17.20 11.96
N ASN A 421 21.61 16.49 10.83
CA ASN A 421 22.83 16.52 10.02
C ASN A 421 22.76 17.50 8.84
N GLU A 422 21.58 18.02 8.51
CA GLU A 422 21.42 19.05 7.48
C GLU A 422 22.07 20.39 7.86
N ASN A 423 22.57 21.12 6.86
CA ASN A 423 23.21 22.42 7.07
C ASN A 423 22.26 23.47 7.66
N THR A 424 21.00 23.46 7.27
CA THR A 424 19.94 24.38 7.72
C THR A 424 18.68 23.58 8.00
N HIS A 425 17.80 24.10 8.86
CA HIS A 425 16.56 23.42 9.20
C HIS A 425 15.63 23.36 7.98
N ASN A 426 15.40 22.16 7.47
CA ASN A 426 14.42 21.92 6.41
C ASN A 426 13.03 21.61 7.01
N PRO A 427 11.99 22.41 6.70
CA PRO A 427 10.62 22.17 7.18
C PRO A 427 10.03 20.82 6.77
N TYR A 428 10.55 20.21 5.69
CA TYR A 428 10.17 18.88 5.22
C TYR A 428 10.11 17.83 6.35
N TYR A 429 11.14 17.75 7.21
CA TYR A 429 11.17 16.78 8.30
C TYR A 429 10.15 17.09 9.40
N SER A 430 9.92 18.36 9.69
CA SER A 430 8.93 18.82 10.68
C SER A 430 7.51 18.46 10.25
N LEU A 431 7.20 18.58 8.95
CA LEU A 431 5.91 18.22 8.38
C LEU A 431 5.67 16.70 8.38
N ILE A 432 6.70 15.90 8.05
CA ILE A 432 6.61 14.43 8.17
C ILE A 432 6.41 14.02 9.62
N ALA A 433 7.19 14.58 10.54
CA ALA A 433 7.07 14.28 11.96
C ALA A 433 5.67 14.59 12.50
N GLN A 434 5.07 15.71 12.08
CA GLN A 434 3.70 16.06 12.43
C GLN A 434 2.70 15.03 11.89
N ARG A 435 2.79 14.67 10.60
CA ARG A 435 1.89 13.66 10.00
C ARG A 435 2.01 12.30 10.66
N LEU A 436 3.21 11.89 11.07
CA LEU A 436 3.42 10.65 11.83
C LEU A 436 2.75 10.73 13.21
N CYS A 437 2.87 11.85 13.92
CA CYS A 437 2.19 12.08 15.19
C CYS A 437 0.66 12.06 15.07
N ASP A 438 0.11 12.57 13.97
CA ASP A 438 -1.33 12.58 13.71
C ASP A 438 -1.87 11.18 13.34
N TYR A 439 -1.04 10.35 12.71
CA TYR A 439 -1.40 9.02 12.26
C TYR A 439 -1.51 7.99 13.39
N ASP A 440 -0.49 7.90 14.27
CA ASP A 440 -0.48 6.93 15.36
C ASP A 440 0.19 7.52 16.62
N HIS A 441 -0.46 7.31 17.77
CA HIS A 441 0.03 7.72 19.08
C HIS A 441 1.37 7.05 19.43
N SER A 442 1.68 5.87 18.88
CA SER A 442 2.99 5.22 19.06
C SER A 442 4.16 6.11 18.60
N PHE A 443 3.97 6.91 17.55
CA PHE A 443 4.97 7.88 17.08
C PHE A 443 5.13 9.04 18.05
N LYS A 444 4.03 9.58 18.61
CA LYS A 444 4.10 10.62 19.67
C LYS A 444 4.95 10.17 20.85
N VAL A 445 4.73 8.93 21.30
CA VAL A 445 5.51 8.32 22.38
C VAL A 445 6.97 8.17 21.99
N THR A 446 7.26 7.74 20.76
CA THR A 446 8.63 7.56 20.28
C THR A 446 9.38 8.90 20.15
N PHE A 447 8.75 9.95 19.62
CA PHE A 447 9.34 11.29 19.54
C PHE A 447 9.62 11.88 20.93
N LYS A 448 8.74 11.64 21.91
CA LYS A 448 8.98 11.99 23.31
C LYS A 448 10.23 11.31 23.87
N TYR A 449 10.40 10.01 23.63
CA TYR A 449 11.62 9.30 24.06
C TYR A 449 12.86 9.81 23.34
N CYS A 450 12.77 10.10 22.04
CA CYS A 450 13.89 10.66 21.27
C CYS A 450 14.29 12.06 21.75
N LEU A 451 13.33 12.89 22.19
CA LEU A 451 13.64 14.16 22.84
C LEU A 451 14.46 13.96 24.12
N TRP A 452 14.07 12.98 24.94
CA TRP A 452 14.80 12.65 26.16
C TRP A 452 16.18 12.05 25.88
N ASP A 453 16.31 11.19 24.85
CA ASP A 453 17.59 10.69 24.36
C ASP A 453 18.51 11.86 23.97
N PHE A 454 17.99 12.82 23.20
CA PHE A 454 18.74 13.99 22.77
C PHE A 454 19.17 14.89 23.95
N LEU A 455 18.34 15.08 24.97
CA LEU A 455 18.71 15.83 26.16
C LEU A 455 19.81 15.12 26.97
N ARG A 456 19.82 13.78 26.98
CA ARG A 456 20.94 13.01 27.55
C ARG A 456 22.22 13.18 26.74
N GLU A 457 22.13 13.20 25.41
CA GLU A 457 23.27 13.54 24.55
C GLU A 457 23.82 14.95 24.88
N CYS A 458 22.96 15.90 25.27
CA CYS A 458 23.35 17.26 25.69
C CYS A 458 23.98 17.34 27.09
N GLY A 459 24.06 16.22 27.83
CA GLY A 459 24.71 16.11 29.13
C GLY A 459 23.76 16.02 30.34
N GLU A 460 22.45 15.88 30.13
CA GLU A 460 21.50 15.72 31.24
C GLU A 460 21.41 14.25 31.70
N SER A 461 21.63 13.96 32.99
CA SER A 461 21.59 12.60 33.52
C SER A 461 20.19 12.14 33.98
N ASP A 462 19.32 13.08 34.33
CA ASP A 462 18.11 12.79 35.11
C ASP A 462 16.83 12.74 34.26
N VAL A 463 16.94 12.98 32.95
CA VAL A 463 15.80 13.07 32.03
C VAL A 463 15.33 11.67 31.63
N GLY A 464 14.02 11.40 31.73
CA GLY A 464 13.37 10.19 31.20
C GLY A 464 13.11 9.06 32.21
N GLY A 465 13.45 9.25 33.49
CA GLY A 465 13.08 8.34 34.59
C GLY A 465 14.06 7.19 34.86
N ILE A 466 13.83 6.49 35.97
CA ILE A 466 14.76 5.51 36.58
C ILE A 466 14.96 4.24 35.73
N MET A 467 13.99 3.86 34.88
CA MET A 467 14.02 2.60 34.11
C MET A 467 15.06 2.53 32.97
N LEU A 468 15.74 3.63 32.63
CA LEU A 468 16.77 3.68 31.57
C LEU A 468 18.20 3.91 32.12
N LYS A 469 18.39 3.85 33.45
CA LYS A 469 19.72 3.94 34.09
C LYS A 469 20.69 2.79 33.71
N SER A 470 20.25 1.83 32.89
CA SER A 470 21.00 0.61 32.53
C SER A 470 21.69 0.64 31.16
N MET A 471 21.61 1.72 30.38
CA MET A 471 22.54 1.88 29.25
C MET A 471 23.80 2.58 29.74
N PRO A 472 24.98 1.93 29.64
CA PRO A 472 26.22 2.60 29.97
C PRO A 472 26.38 3.74 28.96
N VAL A 473 26.50 4.97 29.47
CA VAL A 473 27.03 6.10 28.71
C VAL A 473 28.50 5.79 28.48
N THR A 474 28.78 4.86 27.57
CA THR A 474 30.12 4.67 27.06
C THR A 474 30.40 5.84 26.14
N ASN A 475 31.52 6.50 26.43
CA ASN A 475 32.16 7.56 25.67
C ASN A 475 31.80 8.97 26.15
N THR A 476 32.88 9.71 26.42
CA THR A 476 32.98 11.15 26.59
C THR A 476 31.87 11.93 25.86
N PRO A 477 31.29 12.99 26.47
CA PRO A 477 30.32 13.84 25.77
C PRO A 477 31.00 14.51 24.58
N GLU A 478 30.95 13.87 23.42
CA GLU A 478 31.27 14.52 22.15
C GLU A 478 30.34 15.72 22.04
N LYS A 479 30.92 16.92 22.05
CA LYS A 479 30.14 18.17 21.94
C LYS A 479 29.23 18.07 20.72
N ILE A 480 27.92 18.03 20.94
CA ILE A 480 26.94 18.09 19.86
C ILE A 480 27.18 19.36 19.06
N SER A 481 27.15 19.25 17.73
CA SER A 481 27.29 20.40 16.85
C SER A 481 26.14 21.39 17.07
N LEU A 482 26.45 22.69 17.10
CA LEU A 482 25.46 23.76 17.25
C LEU A 482 24.33 23.63 16.22
N ARG A 483 24.68 23.27 14.98
CA ARG A 483 23.76 23.00 13.88
C ARG A 483 22.69 21.97 14.23
N ARG A 484 23.10 20.82 14.79
CA ARG A 484 22.17 19.76 15.20
C ARG A 484 21.22 20.25 16.28
N ILE A 485 21.73 21.02 17.25
CA ILE A 485 20.89 21.64 18.29
C ILE A 485 19.84 22.55 17.67
N VAL A 486 20.24 23.47 16.78
CA VAL A 486 19.31 24.42 16.13
C VAL A 486 18.24 23.69 15.32
N ASN A 487 18.62 22.73 14.47
CA ASN A 487 17.67 22.03 13.60
C ASN A 487 16.65 21.20 14.39
N LEU A 488 17.12 20.45 15.39
CA LEU A 488 16.24 19.65 16.25
C LEU A 488 15.36 20.53 17.13
N THR A 489 15.86 21.67 17.59
CA THR A 489 15.07 22.65 18.33
C THR A 489 13.87 23.14 17.54
N LYS A 490 14.10 23.54 16.28
CA LYS A 490 13.03 24.01 15.39
C LYS A 490 11.99 22.91 15.12
N LEU A 491 12.45 21.67 14.91
CA LEU A 491 11.55 20.52 14.72
C LEU A 491 10.69 20.22 15.96
N PHE A 492 11.30 20.15 17.15
CA PHE A 492 10.54 19.88 18.38
C PHE A 492 9.63 21.04 18.77
N ALA A 493 10.03 22.30 18.52
CA ALA A 493 9.18 23.47 18.70
C ALA A 493 7.93 23.38 17.79
N TRP A 494 8.09 22.98 16.53
CA TRP A 494 7.00 22.76 15.59
C TRP A 494 6.01 21.68 16.08
N LEU A 495 6.52 20.57 16.61
CA LEU A 495 5.68 19.48 17.14
C LEU A 495 4.87 19.91 18.37
N ILE A 496 5.39 20.79 19.22
CA ILE A 496 4.65 21.30 20.39
C ILE A 496 3.56 22.27 19.96
N VAL A 497 3.89 23.16 19.01
CA VAL A 497 2.97 24.15 18.45
C VAL A 497 1.75 23.48 17.81
N ASN A 498 1.94 22.38 17.08
CA ASN A 498 0.88 21.66 16.38
C ASN A 498 0.32 20.44 17.16
N GLU A 499 0.50 20.39 18.48
CA GLU A 499 -0.06 19.32 19.35
C GLU A 499 0.39 17.88 18.99
N GLY A 500 1.49 17.75 18.25
CA GLY A 500 2.19 16.49 18.03
C GLY A 500 2.86 15.99 19.31
N LEU A 501 3.40 16.91 20.12
CA LEU A 501 3.87 16.67 21.49
C LEU A 501 3.23 17.68 22.46
N SER A 502 3.10 17.29 23.72
CA SER A 502 2.64 18.18 24.80
C SER A 502 3.82 18.71 25.60
N VAL A 503 3.69 19.92 26.16
CA VAL A 503 4.68 20.52 27.09
C VAL A 503 4.92 19.63 28.31
N ILE A 504 3.97 18.77 28.68
CA ILE A 504 4.12 17.75 29.75
C ILE A 504 5.28 16.78 29.47
N SER A 505 5.70 16.62 28.21
CA SER A 505 6.89 15.84 27.85
C SER A 505 8.16 16.34 28.56
N LEU A 506 8.21 17.59 28.99
CA LEU A 506 9.34 18.22 29.68
C LEU A 506 9.33 18.03 31.20
N LYS A 507 8.35 17.32 31.79
CA LYS A 507 8.23 17.15 33.25
C LYS A 507 9.45 16.52 33.93
N THR A 508 10.26 15.77 33.18
CA THR A 508 11.47 15.11 33.67
C THR A 508 12.69 16.04 33.65
N VAL A 509 12.54 17.28 33.20
CA VAL A 509 13.64 18.24 33.03
C VAL A 509 13.73 19.18 34.23
N THR A 510 14.91 19.25 34.82
CA THR A 510 15.18 20.15 35.95
C THR A 510 15.77 21.48 35.45
N PHE A 511 14.90 22.47 35.20
CA PHE A 511 15.30 23.77 34.63
C PHE A 511 16.29 24.59 35.47
N THR A 512 16.46 24.27 36.75
CA THR A 512 17.39 24.98 37.64
C THR A 512 18.85 24.56 37.47
N LYS A 513 19.11 23.36 36.92
CA LYS A 513 20.45 22.76 36.81
C LYS A 513 20.78 22.29 35.39
N LEU A 514 20.37 23.07 34.38
CA LEU A 514 20.63 22.73 32.98
C LEU A 514 22.09 22.95 32.59
N GLN A 515 22.63 21.97 31.85
CA GLN A 515 23.93 22.05 31.19
C GLN A 515 23.92 23.11 30.06
N SER A 516 25.12 23.52 29.61
CA SER A 516 25.26 24.60 28.62
C SER A 516 24.56 24.33 27.29
N GLN A 517 24.65 23.11 26.77
CA GLN A 517 24.00 22.73 25.51
C GLN A 517 22.47 22.61 25.64
N SER A 518 21.99 22.02 26.74
CA SER A 518 20.56 21.93 27.05
C SER A 518 19.94 23.31 27.28
N ARG A 519 20.67 24.22 27.93
CA ARG A 519 20.25 25.62 28.11
C ARG A 519 20.06 26.30 26.76
N LEU A 520 21.03 26.16 25.86
CA LEU A 520 20.94 26.72 24.50
C LEU A 520 19.75 26.13 23.74
N PHE A 521 19.55 24.82 23.80
CA PHE A 521 18.39 24.14 23.23
C PHE A 521 17.09 24.76 23.73
N PHE A 522 16.90 24.89 25.05
CA PHE A 522 15.66 25.42 25.62
C PHE A 522 15.47 26.92 25.34
N GLN A 523 16.55 27.71 25.29
CA GLN A 523 16.48 29.12 24.88
C GLN A 523 15.92 29.27 23.47
N LEU A 524 16.47 28.50 22.52
CA LEU A 524 16.00 28.49 21.15
C LEU A 524 14.59 27.86 21.04
N PHE A 525 14.28 26.85 21.85
CA PHE A 525 13.02 26.11 21.79
C PHE A 525 11.84 26.99 22.19
N PHE A 526 11.92 27.66 23.34
CA PHE A 526 10.87 28.56 23.77
C PHE A 526 10.75 29.79 22.87
N SER A 527 11.87 30.34 22.41
CA SER A 527 11.86 31.45 21.45
C SER A 527 11.15 31.06 20.15
N ASN A 528 11.48 29.90 19.57
CA ASN A 528 10.84 29.41 18.35
C ASN A 528 9.35 29.11 18.54
N ILE A 529 8.91 28.57 19.69
CA ILE A 529 7.48 28.38 19.98
C ILE A 529 6.74 29.72 19.96
N ILE A 530 7.30 30.76 20.59
CA ILE A 530 6.70 32.10 20.63
C ILE A 530 6.66 32.71 19.23
N LEU A 531 7.78 32.66 18.49
CA LEU A 531 7.89 33.24 17.15
C LEU A 531 6.96 32.56 16.14
N THR A 532 6.86 31.23 16.16
CA THR A 532 5.99 30.47 15.24
C THR A 532 4.51 30.83 15.44
N GLN A 533 4.09 31.07 16.69
CA GLN A 533 2.72 31.44 17.04
C GLN A 533 2.40 32.92 16.75
N ASN A 534 3.40 33.75 16.48
CA ASN A 534 3.21 35.18 16.24
C ASN A 534 2.77 35.53 14.80
N THR A 535 2.58 34.53 13.94
CA THR A 535 2.04 34.68 12.57
C THR A 535 0.66 35.38 12.54
N ASN A 536 -0.12 35.29 13.62
CA ASN A 536 -1.45 35.91 13.77
C ASN A 536 -1.48 37.12 14.73
N LYS A 537 -0.53 38.06 14.61
CA LYS A 537 -0.51 39.35 15.35
C LYS A 537 -0.67 39.19 16.87
N ARG A 538 0.28 38.55 17.56
CA ARG A 538 0.34 38.50 19.04
C ARG A 538 -0.95 37.99 19.70
N ASN A 539 -1.47 36.84 19.27
CA ASN A 539 -2.64 36.23 19.92
C ASN A 539 -2.25 35.49 21.23
N PRO A 540 -2.66 35.96 22.42
CA PRO A 540 -2.28 35.33 23.69
C PRO A 540 -2.97 33.98 23.92
N GLN A 541 -4.09 33.69 23.24
CA GLN A 541 -4.89 32.48 23.46
C GLN A 541 -4.17 31.22 22.94
N LEU A 542 -3.44 31.34 21.84
CA LEU A 542 -2.71 30.21 21.24
C LEU A 542 -1.56 29.75 22.15
N LEU A 543 -0.79 30.70 22.69
CA LEU A 543 0.23 30.40 23.69
C LEU A 543 -0.39 29.85 24.98
N ALA A 544 -1.54 30.39 25.40
CA ALA A 544 -2.24 29.85 26.55
C ALA A 544 -2.63 28.37 26.36
N LYS A 545 -3.15 27.99 25.18
CA LYS A 545 -3.53 26.60 24.87
C LYS A 545 -2.35 25.62 24.99
N ILE A 546 -1.16 26.03 24.56
CA ILE A 546 0.05 25.19 24.61
C ILE A 546 0.49 24.95 26.06
N PHE A 547 0.51 26.00 26.88
CA PHE A 547 1.08 25.96 28.22
C PHE A 547 0.08 25.66 29.34
N ILE A 548 -1.23 25.66 29.08
CA ILE A 548 -2.25 25.37 30.11
C ILE A 548 -2.06 23.98 30.71
N ASN A 549 -1.66 23.00 29.89
CA ASN A 549 -1.42 21.62 30.32
C ASN A 549 -0.16 21.47 31.19
N ALA A 550 0.75 22.45 31.19
CA ALA A 550 1.93 22.42 32.04
C ALA A 550 1.59 22.65 33.52
N VAL A 551 0.40 23.21 33.82
CA VAL A 551 -0.06 23.52 35.18
C VAL A 551 -0.29 22.27 36.01
N HIS A 552 -0.69 21.17 35.37
CA HIS A 552 -0.89 19.87 36.04
C HIS A 552 0.35 19.32 36.74
N ASP A 553 1.53 19.86 36.45
CA ASP A 553 2.75 19.61 37.21
C ASP A 553 3.33 20.94 37.73
N PRO A 554 3.10 21.29 39.00
CA PRO A 554 3.55 22.55 39.58
C PRO A 554 5.06 22.76 39.49
N THR A 555 5.85 21.66 39.52
CA THR A 555 7.31 21.73 39.44
C THR A 555 7.77 22.13 38.04
N LEU A 556 7.14 21.54 37.01
CA LEU A 556 7.37 21.89 35.61
C LEU A 556 6.95 23.34 35.33
N ALA A 557 5.76 23.73 35.79
CA ALA A 557 5.23 25.09 35.62
C ALA A 557 6.17 26.15 36.21
N GLN A 558 6.65 25.94 37.44
CA GLN A 558 7.61 26.84 38.08
C GLN A 558 8.98 26.83 37.39
N GLY A 559 9.44 25.65 36.94
CA GLY A 559 10.69 25.51 36.18
C GLY A 559 10.68 26.28 34.86
N ILE A 560 9.60 26.17 34.09
CA ILE A 560 9.40 26.93 32.85
C ILE A 560 9.37 28.43 33.14
N MET A 561 8.63 28.88 34.16
CA MET A 561 8.59 30.30 34.53
C MET A 561 9.97 30.85 34.93
N PHE A 562 10.73 30.09 35.72
CA PHE A 562 12.09 30.44 36.10
C PHE A 562 12.98 30.58 34.85
N PHE A 563 12.92 29.60 33.96
CA PHE A 563 13.77 29.55 32.78
C PHE A 563 13.45 30.69 31.79
N LEU A 564 12.17 30.93 31.50
CA LEU A 564 11.75 32.02 30.61
C LEU A 564 12.24 33.38 31.12
N HIS A 565 12.15 33.62 32.43
CA HIS A 565 12.53 34.90 33.02
C HIS A 565 14.04 35.18 32.96
N HIS A 566 14.87 34.16 33.23
CA HIS A 566 16.32 34.35 33.38
C HIS A 566 17.10 34.13 32.07
N PHE A 567 16.59 33.29 31.16
CA PHE A 567 17.37 32.84 30.00
C PHE A 567 16.73 33.17 28.64
N VAL A 568 15.43 33.43 28.58
CA VAL A 568 14.73 33.67 27.29
C VAL A 568 14.33 35.13 27.14
N LYS A 569 13.84 35.77 28.21
CA LYS A 569 13.32 37.15 28.19
C LYS A 569 14.34 38.19 27.70
N ALA A 570 15.62 38.01 28.04
CA ALA A 570 16.68 38.93 27.61
C ALA A 570 16.97 38.86 26.10
N GLY A 571 16.62 37.74 25.45
CA GLY A 571 16.77 37.60 24.01
C GLY A 571 18.20 37.66 23.49
N ASP A 572 19.21 37.30 24.30
CA ASP A 572 20.64 37.43 23.97
C ASP A 572 21.07 36.76 22.65
N ILE A 573 20.28 35.80 22.16
CA ILE A 573 20.55 34.98 20.97
C ILE A 573 19.68 35.41 19.76
N LEU A 574 18.77 36.36 19.95
CA LEU A 574 17.77 36.77 18.97
C LEU A 574 18.13 38.10 18.28
N GLU A 575 17.61 38.27 17.07
CA GLU A 575 17.67 39.55 16.35
C GLU A 575 16.82 40.62 17.05
N GLU A 576 17.14 41.91 16.89
CA GLU A 576 16.46 42.99 17.62
C GLU A 576 14.95 43.02 17.40
N GLU A 577 14.48 42.69 16.19
CA GLU A 577 13.05 42.64 15.84
C GLU A 577 12.31 41.48 16.53
N GLU A 578 13.01 40.38 16.82
CA GLU A 578 12.44 39.18 17.47
C GLU A 578 12.37 39.33 18.99
N LYS A 579 13.23 40.16 19.59
CA LYS A 579 13.31 40.36 21.04
C LYS A 579 12.00 40.86 21.63
N ASP A 580 11.38 41.87 21.02
CA ASP A 580 10.11 42.43 21.47
C ASP A 580 8.98 41.39 21.49
N ILE A 581 8.97 40.50 20.49
CA ILE A 581 7.97 39.45 20.35
C ILE A 581 8.17 38.38 21.42
N VAL A 582 9.42 37.97 21.63
CA VAL A 582 9.77 36.95 22.62
C VAL A 582 9.55 37.47 24.04
N GLU A 583 9.87 38.74 24.30
CA GLU A 583 9.59 39.38 25.60
C GLU A 583 8.09 39.36 25.91
N TRP A 584 7.27 39.81 24.94
CA TRP A 584 5.81 39.77 25.05
C TRP A 584 5.30 38.33 25.32
N GLY A 585 5.78 37.35 24.56
CA GLY A 585 5.36 35.96 24.71
C GLY A 585 5.73 35.37 26.06
N CYS A 586 6.92 35.69 26.59
CA CYS A 586 7.35 35.29 27.92
C CYS A 586 6.41 35.84 29.00
N ASP A 587 6.00 37.11 28.91
CA ASP A 587 5.09 37.72 29.87
C ASP A 587 3.68 37.13 29.78
N VAL A 588 3.20 36.78 28.58
CA VAL A 588 1.93 36.07 28.39
C VAL A 588 1.97 34.68 29.03
N ILE A 589 2.99 33.87 28.73
CA ILE A 589 3.13 32.51 29.30
C ILE A 589 3.21 32.58 30.83
N LYS A 590 3.97 33.53 31.37
CA LYS A 590 4.09 33.76 32.82
C LYS A 590 2.75 34.13 33.46
N LYS A 591 1.94 34.97 32.81
CA LYS A 591 0.58 35.32 33.26
C LYS A 591 -0.36 34.11 33.23
N VAL A 592 -0.33 33.31 32.16
CA VAL A 592 -1.15 32.09 32.01
C VAL A 592 -0.85 31.11 33.13
N ILE A 593 0.44 30.76 33.33
CA ILE A 593 0.84 29.78 34.34
C ILE A 593 0.49 30.28 35.76
N ARG A 594 0.75 31.55 36.07
CA ARG A 594 0.40 32.14 37.39
C ARG A 594 -1.10 32.13 37.67
N ARG A 595 -1.91 32.53 36.68
CA ARG A 595 -3.37 32.55 36.83
C ARG A 595 -3.90 31.15 37.11
N SER A 596 -3.47 30.17 36.33
CA SER A 596 -3.93 28.79 36.48
C SER A 596 -3.48 28.14 37.80
N LEU A 597 -2.25 28.40 38.26
CA LEU A 597 -1.76 27.95 39.58
C LEU A 597 -2.50 28.60 40.76
N SER A 598 -3.00 29.83 40.59
CA SER A 598 -3.78 30.53 41.63
C SER A 598 -5.21 30.01 41.76
N THR A 599 -5.82 29.56 40.66
CA THR A 599 -7.17 28.95 40.66
C THR A 599 -7.21 27.55 41.27
N GLU A 600 -6.15 26.74 41.12
CA GLU A 600 -6.06 25.42 41.77
C GLU A 600 -5.87 25.49 43.30
N LYS A 601 -5.43 26.62 43.86
CA LYS A 601 -5.28 26.81 45.31
C LYS A 601 -6.58 27.23 46.03
N ILE A 602 -7.67 27.44 45.30
CA ILE A 602 -8.97 27.91 45.84
C ILE A 602 -10.03 26.77 45.85
N LEU A 603 -9.68 25.59 45.32
CA LEU A 603 -10.40 24.32 45.50
C LEU A 603 -9.65 23.47 46.54
#